data_AF-A0AAD9MKW1-F1
#
_entry.id   AF-A0AAD9MKW1-F1
#
_cell.length_a   1.000
_cell.length_b   1.000
_cell.length_c   1.000
_cell.angle_alpha   90.00
_cell.angle_beta   90.00
_cell.angle_gamma   90.00
#
_symmetry.space_group_name_H-M   'P 1'
#
loop_
_entity.id
_entity.type
_entity.pdbx_description
1 polymer ?
#
loop_
_entity_poly.entity_id
_entity_poly.type
_entity_poly.pdbx_seq_one_letter_code
_entity_poly.pdbx_strand_id
1 'polypeptide(L)'
;MGLNAITVYVAWNVHEPEAGRFDWDGQADLAAWLTLAAEEGLLAVLRPGPYICAEWDFGGLPWWLASKKISGGRTMRLRSSDPAYLQYVDRFWHELFDRLRPLTYKNGGPIIMAQIENEYGFCGDDKDYIRHLIGRAKEWLGPEVLLFTTDPPSVAARGSIAGDEILTVVDFGPQNYNLDYNFGVAKRLNGADSPLFNSEFYTGWLSHWGERMANTSAAQLTADTANLLAYGGGNTSLSFYMVHGGTNFGFAQGANIDGNSYQPHITSYDYDSPISEAGTTASRASTAPANSRWGWELRATIERHLGVELPQAPAPPPIVGYGKVPMTSSISLFDALGALAPTPVRGSALTMEDYDQRWGLILYRHLLDSNDLRNASTLNLGAAPHDYATVGRR
;
A
#
# COMPACT_ATOMS: atom_id res chain seq x y z
N MET A 1 -8.80 15.19 14.21
CA MET A 1 -7.98 14.23 14.98
C MET A 1 -6.86 14.94 15.76
N GLY A 2 -6.31 16.05 15.25
CA GLY A 2 -5.14 16.71 15.84
C GLY A 2 -3.82 16.40 15.10
N LEU A 3 -3.94 15.73 13.94
CA LEU A 3 -2.82 15.55 13.01
C LEU A 3 -2.56 16.85 12.27
N ASN A 4 -1.29 17.10 11.97
CA ASN A 4 -0.80 18.27 11.24
C ASN A 4 -0.21 17.91 9.86
N ALA A 5 -0.13 16.61 9.55
CA ALA A 5 0.35 16.09 8.29
C ALA A 5 -0.43 14.85 7.89
N ILE A 6 -0.42 14.56 6.59
CA ILE A 6 -0.89 13.31 6.01
C ILE A 6 0.26 12.61 5.28
N THR A 7 0.27 11.29 5.39
CA THR A 7 1.22 10.43 4.71
C THR A 7 0.50 9.69 3.60
N VAL A 8 1.07 9.66 2.39
CA VAL A 8 0.42 9.05 1.23
C VAL A 8 1.38 8.20 0.42
N TYR A 9 1.00 6.95 0.16
CA TYR A 9 1.65 6.13 -0.84
C TYR A 9 1.19 6.48 -2.26
N VAL A 10 2.08 6.30 -3.23
CA VAL A 10 1.76 6.46 -4.65
C VAL A 10 1.76 5.09 -5.31
N ALA A 11 0.57 4.60 -5.67
CA ALA A 11 0.40 3.30 -6.33
C ALA A 11 0.73 3.41 -7.83
N TRP A 12 1.94 3.02 -8.23
CA TRP A 12 2.39 3.07 -9.62
C TRP A 12 1.42 2.37 -10.59
N ASN A 13 0.87 1.22 -10.21
CA ASN A 13 -0.11 0.48 -11.01
C ASN A 13 -1.46 1.20 -11.24
N VAL A 14 -1.77 2.24 -10.46
CA VAL A 14 -2.92 3.13 -10.71
C VAL A 14 -2.55 4.18 -11.73
N HIS A 15 -1.35 4.76 -11.59
CA HIS A 15 -0.90 5.85 -12.45
C HIS A 15 -0.33 5.39 -13.80
N GLU A 16 0.09 4.14 -13.95
CA GLU A 16 0.56 3.56 -15.21
C GLU A 16 -0.07 2.17 -15.45
N PRO A 17 -1.41 2.11 -15.66
CA PRO A 17 -2.15 0.85 -15.78
C PRO A 17 -1.69 -0.03 -16.96
N GLU A 18 -1.15 0.60 -18.00
CA GLU A 18 -0.48 -0.03 -19.14
C GLU A 18 0.86 0.67 -19.38
N ALA A 19 1.87 -0.08 -19.85
CA ALA A 19 3.21 0.48 -20.04
C ALA A 19 3.20 1.71 -20.96
N GLY A 20 3.67 2.85 -20.45
CA GLY A 20 3.73 4.13 -21.15
C GLY A 20 2.41 4.91 -21.20
N ARG A 21 1.33 4.40 -20.61
CA ARG A 21 0.02 5.09 -20.56
C ARG A 21 -0.27 5.51 -19.14
N PHE A 22 -0.18 6.82 -18.90
CA PHE A 22 -0.38 7.38 -17.57
C PHE A 22 -1.82 7.86 -17.35
N ASP A 23 -2.31 7.69 -16.11
CA ASP A 23 -3.59 8.19 -15.63
C ASP A 23 -3.39 9.05 -14.37
N TRP A 24 -3.94 10.26 -14.41
CA TRP A 24 -3.88 11.26 -13.35
C TRP A 24 -5.24 11.92 -13.12
N ASP A 25 -6.31 11.36 -13.68
CA ASP A 25 -7.65 11.92 -13.60
C ASP A 25 -8.49 11.20 -12.55
N GLY A 26 -9.55 11.86 -12.08
CA GLY A 26 -10.53 11.26 -11.17
C GLY A 26 -9.89 10.75 -9.88
N GLN A 27 -10.00 9.44 -9.61
CA GLN A 27 -9.43 8.82 -8.40
C GLN A 27 -7.89 8.76 -8.41
N ALA A 28 -7.25 8.97 -9.57
CA ALA A 28 -5.80 9.01 -9.71
C ALA A 28 -5.22 10.43 -9.63
N ASP A 29 -6.05 11.46 -9.40
CA ASP A 29 -5.59 12.86 -9.31
C ASP A 29 -4.95 13.16 -7.95
N LEU A 30 -3.69 12.74 -7.81
CA LEU A 30 -2.88 12.95 -6.61
C LEU A 30 -2.61 14.44 -6.36
N ALA A 31 -2.48 15.26 -7.40
CA ALA A 31 -2.19 16.68 -7.26
C ALA A 31 -3.39 17.42 -6.64
N ALA A 32 -4.61 17.12 -7.11
CA ALA A 32 -5.84 17.65 -6.50
C ALA A 32 -5.99 17.19 -5.05
N TRP A 33 -5.71 15.91 -4.75
CA TRP A 33 -5.81 15.39 -3.39
C TRP A 33 -4.81 16.07 -2.42
N LEU A 34 -3.57 16.28 -2.85
CA LEU A 34 -2.57 17.03 -2.07
C LEU A 34 -2.93 18.51 -1.93
N THR A 35 -3.52 19.12 -2.96
CA THR A 35 -4.01 20.51 -2.89
C THR A 35 -5.12 20.63 -1.84
N LEU A 36 -6.08 19.69 -1.82
CA LEU A 36 -7.13 19.65 -0.81
C LEU A 36 -6.56 19.50 0.60
N ALA A 37 -5.53 18.66 0.77
CA ALA A 37 -4.84 18.54 2.06
C ALA A 37 -4.25 19.88 2.53
N ALA A 38 -3.63 20.63 1.62
CA ALA A 38 -3.08 21.94 1.91
C ALA A 38 -4.19 22.96 2.28
N GLU A 39 -5.33 22.91 1.58
CA GLU A 39 -6.51 23.74 1.89
C GLU A 39 -7.08 23.44 3.30
N GLU A 40 -6.99 22.19 3.74
CA GLU A 40 -7.33 21.75 5.11
C GLU A 40 -6.20 22.02 6.13
N GLY A 41 -5.12 22.69 5.71
CA GLY A 41 -4.00 23.09 6.58
C GLY A 41 -3.04 21.94 6.96
N LEU A 42 -3.02 20.85 6.20
CA LEU A 42 -2.17 19.69 6.43
C LEU A 42 -0.89 19.75 5.58
N LEU A 43 0.23 19.39 6.20
CA LEU A 43 1.47 19.06 5.49
C LEU A 43 1.36 17.66 4.84
N ALA A 44 2.22 17.36 3.89
CA ALA A 44 2.24 16.06 3.21
C ALA A 44 3.62 15.39 3.30
N VAL A 45 3.59 14.10 3.65
CA VAL A 45 4.72 13.18 3.56
C VAL A 45 4.45 12.21 2.41
N LEU A 46 5.21 12.35 1.33
CA LEU A 46 5.05 11.55 0.12
C LEU A 46 5.79 10.22 0.27
N ARG A 47 5.18 9.11 -0.13
CA ARG A 47 5.82 7.79 -0.21
C ARG A 47 5.69 7.25 -1.64
N PRO A 48 6.56 7.72 -2.56
CA PRO A 48 6.43 7.53 -4.00
C PRO A 48 6.75 6.11 -4.52
N GLY A 49 7.08 5.16 -3.64
CA GLY A 49 7.43 3.80 -4.01
C GLY A 49 8.87 3.66 -4.50
N PRO A 50 9.15 3.00 -5.66
CA PRO A 50 8.17 2.47 -6.64
C PRO A 50 7.36 1.27 -6.15
N TYR A 51 7.88 0.52 -5.17
CA TYR A 51 7.14 -0.49 -4.42
C TYR A 51 6.65 0.12 -3.10
N ILE A 52 5.38 -0.10 -2.76
CA ILE A 52 4.74 0.50 -1.57
C ILE A 52 4.26 -0.54 -0.55
N CYS A 53 4.27 -1.83 -0.88
CA CYS A 53 3.58 -2.86 -0.10
C CYS A 53 2.09 -2.52 0.06
N ALA A 54 1.74 -1.89 1.19
CA ALA A 54 0.43 -1.29 1.49
C ALA A 54 -0.77 -2.25 1.35
N GLU A 55 -0.52 -3.56 1.45
CA GLU A 55 -1.54 -4.59 1.22
C GLU A 55 -2.29 -4.46 -0.11
N TRP A 56 -1.64 -3.82 -1.09
CA TRP A 56 -2.19 -3.45 -2.39
C TRP A 56 -1.70 -4.41 -3.48
N ASP A 57 -2.47 -4.53 -4.55
CA ASP A 57 -2.15 -5.38 -5.70
C ASP A 57 -0.72 -5.17 -6.18
N PHE A 58 0.02 -6.27 -6.23
CA PHE A 58 1.45 -6.36 -6.56
C PHE A 58 2.34 -5.32 -5.85
N GLY A 59 1.97 -4.90 -4.64
CA GLY A 59 2.68 -3.89 -3.86
C GLY A 59 2.76 -2.52 -4.55
N GLY A 60 1.78 -2.20 -5.39
CA GLY A 60 1.73 -0.99 -6.21
C GLY A 60 2.49 -1.09 -7.52
N LEU A 61 3.23 -2.17 -7.79
CA LEU A 61 3.94 -2.35 -9.06
C LEU A 61 2.95 -2.70 -10.19
N PRO A 62 3.13 -2.16 -11.41
CA PRO A 62 2.26 -2.52 -12.53
C PRO A 62 2.44 -3.99 -12.96
N TRP A 63 1.31 -4.66 -13.23
CA TRP A 63 1.26 -6.07 -13.68
C TRP A 63 2.18 -6.38 -14.86
N TRP A 64 2.32 -5.42 -15.79
CA TRP A 64 3.10 -5.61 -17.02
C TRP A 64 4.59 -5.79 -16.75
N LEU A 65 5.11 -5.41 -15.57
CA LEU A 65 6.49 -5.72 -15.15
C LEU A 65 6.74 -7.22 -14.96
N ALA A 66 5.69 -8.00 -14.70
CA ALA A 66 5.78 -9.46 -14.59
C ALA A 66 5.79 -10.16 -15.95
N SER A 67 5.37 -9.50 -17.03
CA SER A 67 5.41 -10.09 -18.38
C SER A 67 6.84 -10.16 -18.91
N LYS A 68 7.21 -11.33 -19.45
CA LYS A 68 8.51 -11.51 -20.10
C LYS A 68 8.65 -10.67 -21.37
N LYS A 69 7.56 -10.19 -21.95
CA LYS A 69 7.58 -9.31 -23.13
C LYS A 69 8.29 -7.99 -22.83
N ILE A 70 8.11 -7.46 -21.62
CA ILE A 70 8.62 -6.15 -21.19
C ILE A 70 10.12 -6.18 -20.86
N SER A 71 10.64 -7.37 -20.55
CA SER A 71 12.02 -7.61 -20.13
C SER A 71 12.85 -8.41 -21.14
N GLY A 72 12.42 -8.45 -22.41
CA GLY A 72 13.18 -9.11 -23.48
C GLY A 72 13.28 -10.63 -23.37
N GLY A 73 12.25 -11.28 -22.82
CA GLY A 73 12.11 -12.73 -22.73
C GLY A 73 12.59 -13.37 -21.42
N ARG A 74 13.18 -12.60 -20.51
CA ARG A 74 13.60 -13.07 -19.17
C ARG A 74 12.67 -12.58 -18.06
N THR A 75 12.76 -13.17 -16.88
CA THR A 75 12.14 -12.58 -15.70
C THR A 75 12.91 -11.32 -15.26
N MET A 76 12.20 -10.23 -15.02
CA MET A 76 12.78 -8.98 -14.49
C MET A 76 13.08 -9.13 -13.00
N ARG A 77 14.23 -8.64 -12.53
CA ARG A 77 14.52 -8.61 -11.08
C ARG A 77 14.01 -7.29 -10.52
N LEU A 78 12.79 -7.33 -9.99
CA LEU A 78 12.13 -6.17 -9.36
C LEU A 78 12.90 -5.73 -8.10
N ARG A 79 12.72 -4.46 -7.72
CA ARG A 79 13.33 -3.84 -6.52
C ARG A 79 14.85 -4.06 -6.44
N SER A 80 15.54 -3.81 -7.56
CA SER A 80 16.99 -4.00 -7.64
C SER A 80 17.63 -3.09 -8.69
N SER A 81 18.96 -3.13 -8.77
CA SER A 81 19.74 -2.41 -9.80
C SER A 81 19.64 -3.03 -11.21
N ASP A 82 18.63 -3.87 -11.49
CA ASP A 82 18.36 -4.38 -12.84
C ASP A 82 18.04 -3.20 -13.79
N PRO A 83 18.85 -2.97 -14.85
CA PRO A 83 18.66 -1.83 -15.74
C PRO A 83 17.28 -1.76 -16.39
N ALA A 84 16.65 -2.91 -16.67
CA ALA A 84 15.30 -2.94 -17.24
C ALA A 84 14.27 -2.45 -16.24
N TYR A 85 14.43 -2.79 -14.96
CA TYR A 85 13.56 -2.29 -13.90
C TYR A 85 13.77 -0.80 -13.65
N LEU A 86 15.03 -0.37 -13.51
CA LEU A 86 15.37 1.04 -13.29
C LEU A 86 14.88 1.95 -14.42
N GLN A 87 14.91 1.49 -15.67
CA GLN A 87 14.36 2.24 -16.80
C GLN A 87 12.88 2.60 -16.60
N TYR A 88 12.09 1.65 -16.12
CA TYR A 88 10.65 1.86 -15.89
C TYR A 88 10.38 2.66 -14.62
N VAL A 89 11.17 2.45 -13.56
CA VAL A 89 11.11 3.29 -12.35
C VAL A 89 11.43 4.74 -12.68
N ASP A 90 12.50 4.99 -13.44
CA ASP A 90 12.90 6.33 -13.87
C ASP A 90 11.79 7.01 -14.67
N ARG A 91 11.14 6.28 -15.60
CA ARG A 91 10.01 6.80 -16.37
C ARG A 91 8.86 7.22 -15.45
N PHE A 92 8.45 6.34 -14.54
CA PHE A 92 7.34 6.63 -13.62
C PHE A 92 7.66 7.79 -12.68
N TRP A 93 8.84 7.80 -12.07
CA TRP A 93 9.25 8.85 -11.15
C TRP A 93 9.45 10.20 -11.83
N HIS A 94 9.91 10.22 -13.08
CA HIS A 94 9.96 11.45 -13.86
C HIS A 94 8.55 12.03 -14.04
N GLU A 95 7.59 11.24 -14.50
CA GLU A 95 6.19 11.68 -14.67
C GLU A 95 5.53 12.10 -13.35
N LEU A 96 5.78 11.36 -12.27
CA LEU A 96 5.26 11.66 -10.93
C LEU A 96 5.86 12.96 -10.39
N PHE A 97 7.19 13.08 -10.36
CA PHE A 97 7.85 14.21 -9.71
C PHE A 97 7.75 15.51 -10.51
N ASP A 98 7.67 15.46 -11.84
CA ASP A 98 7.38 16.67 -12.64
C ASP A 98 6.04 17.31 -12.23
N ARG A 99 5.03 16.47 -11.97
CA ARG A 99 3.71 16.91 -11.48
C ARG A 99 3.72 17.37 -10.03
N LEU A 100 4.48 16.71 -9.16
CA LEU A 100 4.48 16.98 -7.72
C LEU A 100 5.47 18.07 -7.29
N ARG A 101 6.48 18.38 -8.09
CA ARG A 101 7.48 19.41 -7.76
C ARG A 101 6.85 20.78 -7.44
N PRO A 102 5.83 21.29 -8.17
CA PRO A 102 5.14 22.52 -7.80
C PRO A 102 4.47 22.47 -6.41
N LEU A 103 4.13 21.28 -5.92
CA LEU A 103 3.48 21.06 -4.63
C LEU A 103 4.47 20.83 -3.47
N THR A 104 5.78 20.99 -3.72
CA THR A 104 6.79 20.97 -2.65
C THR A 104 6.67 22.19 -1.75
N TYR A 105 7.05 22.02 -0.48
CA TYR A 105 6.95 23.08 0.53
C TYR A 105 7.72 24.35 0.15
N LYS A 106 8.91 24.19 -0.46
CA LYS A 106 9.70 25.31 -1.00
C LYS A 106 8.92 26.12 -2.05
N ASN A 107 8.06 25.46 -2.83
CA ASN A 107 7.26 26.08 -3.89
C ASN A 107 5.86 26.50 -3.41
N GLY A 108 5.60 26.46 -2.09
CA GLY A 108 4.34 26.88 -1.48
C GLY A 108 3.28 25.79 -1.38
N GLY A 109 3.61 24.54 -1.72
CA GLY A 109 2.71 23.39 -1.53
C GLY A 109 2.91 22.67 -0.18
N PRO A 110 2.22 21.54 0.05
CA PRO A 110 2.26 20.84 1.33
C PRO A 110 3.41 19.84 1.49
N ILE A 111 4.09 19.40 0.42
CA ILE A 111 5.02 18.26 0.48
C ILE A 111 6.34 18.68 1.16
N ILE A 112 6.58 18.14 2.36
CA ILE A 112 7.78 18.42 3.18
C ILE A 112 8.83 17.32 3.15
N MET A 113 8.41 16.08 2.94
CA MET A 113 9.26 14.90 2.99
C MET A 113 8.86 13.91 1.90
N ALA A 114 9.83 13.12 1.43
CA ALA A 114 9.57 12.02 0.52
C ALA A 114 10.35 10.76 0.92
N GLN A 115 9.66 9.62 0.99
CA GLN A 115 10.27 8.33 1.26
C GLN A 115 10.99 7.80 0.01
N ILE A 116 12.08 7.06 0.21
CA ILE A 116 12.75 6.28 -0.82
C ILE A 116 12.55 4.81 -0.52
N GLU A 117 12.01 4.06 -1.50
CA GLU A 117 11.66 2.64 -1.33
C GLU A 117 10.65 2.43 -0.19
N ASN A 118 10.42 1.19 0.24
CA ASN A 118 9.57 0.83 1.37
C ASN A 118 10.02 -0.48 2.03
N GLU A 119 10.49 -0.40 3.29
CA GLU A 119 10.96 -1.54 4.08
C GLU A 119 11.90 -2.47 3.29
N TYR A 120 12.87 -1.86 2.58
CA TYR A 120 13.72 -2.58 1.65
C TYR A 120 14.57 -3.67 2.33
N GLY A 121 14.84 -3.53 3.64
CA GLY A 121 15.61 -4.48 4.42
C GLY A 121 14.98 -5.88 4.50
N PHE A 122 13.65 -5.99 4.31
CA PHE A 122 12.99 -7.30 4.15
C PHE A 122 13.24 -7.94 2.79
N CYS A 123 13.47 -7.13 1.76
CA CYS A 123 13.66 -7.61 0.38
C CYS A 123 15.14 -7.89 0.07
N GLY A 124 16.02 -6.95 0.38
CA GLY A 124 17.37 -6.94 -0.15
C GLY A 124 18.37 -6.12 0.67
N ASP A 125 19.50 -5.79 0.04
CA ASP A 125 20.56 -4.91 0.56
C ASP A 125 21.36 -4.28 -0.62
N ASP A 126 20.69 -4.11 -1.77
CA ASP A 126 21.25 -3.47 -2.97
C ASP A 126 21.36 -1.95 -2.75
N LYS A 127 22.50 -1.49 -2.23
CA LYS A 127 22.72 -0.06 -1.93
C LYS A 127 22.79 0.80 -3.18
N ASP A 128 23.23 0.24 -4.32
CA ASP A 128 23.30 0.99 -5.57
C ASP A 128 21.90 1.32 -6.09
N TYR A 129 20.94 0.42 -5.91
CA TYR A 129 19.53 0.68 -6.18
C TYR A 129 18.98 1.82 -5.31
N ILE A 130 19.22 1.77 -4.00
CA ILE A 130 18.77 2.84 -3.09
C ILE A 130 19.41 4.19 -3.45
N ARG A 131 20.71 4.23 -3.75
CA ARG A 131 21.39 5.46 -4.22
C ARG A 131 20.84 5.99 -5.53
N HIS A 132 20.53 5.09 -6.47
CA HIS A 132 19.90 5.48 -7.74
C HIS A 132 18.58 6.20 -7.50
N LEU A 133 17.71 5.64 -6.64
CA LEU A 133 16.47 6.29 -6.24
C LEU A 133 16.70 7.65 -5.56
N ILE A 134 17.60 7.72 -4.58
CA ILE A 134 17.95 9.00 -3.91
C ILE A 134 18.36 10.05 -4.94
N GLY A 135 19.21 9.68 -5.90
CA GLY A 135 19.66 10.56 -6.98
C GLY A 135 18.50 11.10 -7.80
N ARG A 136 17.59 10.23 -8.27
CA ARG A 136 16.43 10.63 -9.07
C ARG A 136 15.43 11.50 -8.31
N ALA A 137 15.17 11.18 -7.04
CA ALA A 137 14.31 12.01 -6.21
C ALA A 137 14.90 13.41 -6.01
N LYS A 138 16.20 13.52 -5.69
CA LYS A 138 16.89 14.83 -5.57
C LYS A 138 16.87 15.60 -6.90
N GLU A 139 17.05 14.91 -8.02
CA GLU A 139 17.08 15.51 -9.36
C GLU A 139 15.71 16.10 -9.77
N TRP A 140 14.63 15.32 -9.62
CA TRP A 140 13.34 15.66 -10.20
C TRP A 140 12.35 16.29 -9.20
N LEU A 141 12.35 15.85 -7.93
CA LEU A 141 11.50 16.47 -6.89
C LEU A 141 12.16 17.73 -6.31
N GLY A 142 13.49 17.75 -6.28
CA GLY A 142 14.32 18.86 -5.82
C GLY A 142 15.06 18.53 -4.52
N PRO A 143 16.27 19.08 -4.32
CA PRO A 143 17.13 18.74 -3.19
C PRO A 143 16.64 19.30 -1.84
N GLU A 144 15.62 20.17 -1.84
CA GLU A 144 15.09 20.78 -0.62
C GLU A 144 14.01 19.94 0.06
N VAL A 145 13.50 18.90 -0.60
CA VAL A 145 12.62 17.91 0.05
C VAL A 145 13.48 16.98 0.89
N LEU A 146 13.14 16.84 2.17
CA LEU A 146 13.83 15.91 3.05
C LEU A 146 13.49 14.47 2.64
N LEU A 147 14.51 13.75 2.17
CA LEU A 147 14.38 12.35 1.80
C LEU A 147 14.61 11.45 2.99
N PHE A 148 13.85 10.36 3.09
CA PHE A 148 14.03 9.35 4.13
C PHE A 148 13.80 7.92 3.64
N THR A 149 14.40 6.93 4.30
CA THR A 149 14.04 5.50 4.17
C THR A 149 13.38 5.05 5.45
N THR A 150 12.54 4.01 5.38
CA THR A 150 12.00 3.36 6.56
C THR A 150 12.09 1.85 6.49
N ASP A 151 12.24 1.25 7.66
CA ASP A 151 12.34 -0.18 7.90
C ASP A 151 12.07 -0.47 9.38
N PRO A 152 11.68 -1.70 9.74
CA PRO A 152 11.72 -2.13 11.12
C PRO A 152 13.16 -2.12 11.66
N PRO A 153 13.36 -1.82 12.95
CA PRO A 153 14.68 -1.69 13.56
C PRO A 153 15.63 -2.88 13.33
N SER A 154 15.09 -4.09 13.14
CA SER A 154 15.86 -5.31 12.90
C SER A 154 16.52 -5.39 11.51
N VAL A 155 15.99 -4.68 10.52
CA VAL A 155 16.44 -4.73 9.12
C VAL A 155 16.83 -3.36 8.55
N ALA A 156 16.67 -2.27 9.30
CA ALA A 156 16.95 -0.90 8.85
C ALA A 156 18.36 -0.69 8.29
N ALA A 157 19.40 -1.34 8.84
CA ALA A 157 20.75 -1.23 8.29
C ALA A 157 20.87 -1.79 6.85
N ARG A 158 20.01 -2.74 6.47
CA ARG A 158 19.96 -3.33 5.13
C ARG A 158 19.11 -2.51 4.15
N GLY A 159 18.03 -1.90 4.61
CA GLY A 159 17.17 -1.10 3.74
C GLY A 159 17.62 0.34 3.50
N SER A 160 18.48 0.88 4.37
CA SER A 160 18.92 2.28 4.34
C SER A 160 20.38 2.49 3.92
N ILE A 161 20.84 3.74 3.91
CA ILE A 161 22.26 4.10 3.80
C ILE A 161 22.65 4.85 5.07
N ALA A 162 23.62 4.34 5.82
CA ALA A 162 24.12 5.00 7.02
C ALA A 162 24.86 6.30 6.69
N GLY A 163 24.72 7.31 7.57
CA GLY A 163 25.29 8.64 7.43
C GLY A 163 24.28 9.67 6.94
N ASP A 164 24.79 10.76 6.34
CA ASP A 164 23.98 11.96 6.03
C ASP A 164 23.35 11.94 4.63
N GLU A 165 23.50 10.85 3.87
CA GLU A 165 23.02 10.77 2.48
C GLU A 165 21.48 10.80 2.40
N ILE A 166 20.83 10.16 3.39
CA ILE A 166 19.38 10.04 3.57
C ILE A 166 19.04 9.86 5.05
N LEU A 167 17.91 10.40 5.50
CA LEU A 167 17.42 10.16 6.86
C LEU A 167 16.85 8.74 6.99
N THR A 168 17.30 7.96 7.96
CA THR A 168 16.67 6.66 8.27
C THR A 168 15.67 6.80 9.41
N VAL A 169 14.41 6.48 9.16
CA VAL A 169 13.37 6.40 10.19
C VAL A 169 13.01 4.93 10.43
N VAL A 170 12.22 4.64 11.46
CA VAL A 170 11.92 3.25 11.84
C VAL A 170 10.43 3.00 11.94
N ASP A 171 10.01 1.79 11.60
CA ASP A 171 8.61 1.36 11.75
C ASP A 171 8.46 0.37 12.89
N PHE A 172 7.44 0.60 13.72
CA PHE A 172 7.07 -0.32 14.79
C PHE A 172 5.65 -0.04 15.28
N GLY A 173 4.96 -1.08 15.73
CA GLY A 173 3.64 -0.98 16.35
C GLY A 173 3.64 -1.32 17.84
N PRO A 174 2.44 -1.33 18.47
CA PRO A 174 2.26 -1.74 19.86
C PRO A 174 2.86 -3.11 20.22
N GLN A 175 2.98 -4.02 19.25
CA GLN A 175 3.57 -5.36 19.46
C GLN A 175 5.10 -5.36 19.61
N ASN A 176 5.79 -4.29 19.15
CA ASN A 176 7.24 -4.13 19.23
C ASN A 176 7.61 -2.76 19.81
N TYR A 177 7.14 -2.51 21.04
CA TYR A 177 7.11 -1.17 21.64
C TYR A 177 8.33 -0.84 22.53
N ASN A 178 9.54 -1.20 22.10
CA ASN A 178 10.77 -0.82 22.80
C ASN A 178 11.38 0.46 22.20
N LEU A 179 10.98 1.63 22.73
CA LEU A 179 11.37 2.93 22.18
C LEU A 179 12.90 3.16 22.19
N ASP A 180 13.59 2.77 23.26
CA ASP A 180 15.04 2.93 23.37
C ASP A 180 15.79 2.09 22.32
N TYR A 181 15.35 0.86 22.09
CA TYR A 181 15.92 0.01 21.05
C TYR A 181 15.59 0.57 19.65
N ASN A 182 14.31 0.87 19.40
CA ASN A 182 13.81 1.28 18.09
C ASN A 182 14.49 2.59 17.64
N PHE A 183 14.42 3.64 18.45
CA PHE A 183 15.08 4.90 18.14
C PHE A 183 16.60 4.85 18.31
N GLY A 184 17.12 3.92 19.12
CA GLY A 184 18.54 3.65 19.19
C GLY A 184 19.12 3.13 17.88
N VAL A 185 18.34 2.38 17.08
CA VAL A 185 18.75 1.97 15.72
C VAL A 185 18.84 3.20 14.80
N ALA A 186 17.81 4.05 14.77
CA ALA A 186 17.82 5.27 13.96
C ALA A 186 19.02 6.17 14.30
N LYS A 187 19.31 6.37 15.60
CA LYS A 187 20.50 7.12 16.05
C LYS A 187 21.83 6.50 15.63
N ARG A 188 21.92 5.17 15.55
CA ARG A 188 23.15 4.52 15.05
C ARG A 188 23.36 4.73 13.56
N LEU A 189 22.28 4.85 12.78
CA LEU A 189 22.34 5.00 11.32
C LEU A 189 22.50 6.47 10.90
N ASN A 190 21.87 7.40 11.61
CA ASN A 190 21.89 8.83 11.27
C ASN A 190 22.85 9.66 12.14
N GLY A 191 23.25 9.17 13.31
CA GLY A 191 23.99 9.93 14.33
C GLY A 191 23.17 10.28 15.58
N ALA A 192 23.85 10.79 16.60
CA ALA A 192 23.27 10.99 17.94
C ALA A 192 22.07 11.95 17.96
N ASP A 193 22.07 12.95 17.07
CA ASP A 193 21.03 13.97 16.94
C ASP A 193 19.90 13.56 15.98
N SER A 194 19.81 12.27 15.62
CA SER A 194 18.73 11.75 14.78
C SER A 194 17.35 12.16 15.32
N PRO A 195 16.46 12.71 14.47
CA PRO A 195 15.07 12.91 14.87
C PRO A 195 14.43 11.56 15.21
N LEU A 196 13.48 11.59 16.14
CA LEU A 196 12.76 10.43 16.62
C LEU A 196 11.45 10.30 15.84
N PHE A 197 11.47 9.62 14.69
CA PHE A 197 10.29 9.47 13.84
C PHE A 197 9.93 7.99 13.66
N ASN A 198 8.70 7.63 14.03
CA ASN A 198 8.06 6.37 13.65
C ASN A 198 7.15 6.58 12.44
N SER A 199 7.52 6.09 11.25
CA SER A 199 6.75 6.40 10.03
C SER A 199 5.50 5.53 9.83
N GLU A 200 5.43 4.39 10.50
CA GLU A 200 4.27 3.51 10.56
C GLU A 200 4.02 3.00 11.98
N PHE A 201 3.19 3.73 12.71
CA PHE A 201 2.67 3.28 13.99
C PHE A 201 1.34 2.55 13.78
N TYR A 202 1.41 1.21 13.80
CA TYR A 202 0.29 0.35 13.43
C TYR A 202 -0.90 0.47 14.41
N THR A 203 -2.00 1.05 13.94
CA THR A 203 -3.22 1.32 14.73
C THR A 203 -4.15 0.12 14.88
N GLY A 204 -3.94 -0.86 14.02
CA GLY A 204 -4.92 -1.84 13.63
C GLY A 204 -4.21 -3.00 12.94
N TRP A 205 -4.89 -3.74 12.07
CA TRP A 205 -4.25 -4.74 11.22
C TRP A 205 -5.07 -5.07 9.96
N LEU A 206 -4.39 -5.59 8.95
CA LEU A 206 -5.02 -6.21 7.77
C LEU A 206 -5.80 -7.48 8.15
N SER A 207 -6.62 -8.00 7.24
CA SER A 207 -7.31 -9.29 7.43
C SER A 207 -7.40 -10.05 6.11
N HIS A 208 -7.28 -11.37 6.18
CA HIS A 208 -7.39 -12.25 5.02
C HIS A 208 -8.76 -12.92 4.90
N TRP A 209 -9.10 -13.38 3.70
CA TRP A 209 -10.28 -14.23 3.52
C TRP A 209 -10.19 -15.50 4.37
N GLY A 210 -11.23 -15.76 5.16
CA GLY A 210 -11.29 -16.91 6.07
C GLY A 210 -10.77 -16.63 7.49
N GLU A 211 -10.21 -15.45 7.75
CA GLU A 211 -9.79 -15.04 9.09
C GLU A 211 -10.91 -14.35 9.89
N ARG A 212 -10.66 -14.19 11.19
CA ARG A 212 -11.42 -13.24 11.99
C ARG A 212 -10.91 -11.84 11.72
N MET A 213 -11.82 -10.87 11.58
CA MET A 213 -11.46 -9.46 11.44
C MET A 213 -10.54 -9.00 12.57
N ALA A 214 -9.58 -8.13 12.22
CA ALA A 214 -8.72 -7.46 13.17
C ALA A 214 -9.53 -6.81 14.31
N ASN A 215 -9.04 -6.96 15.54
CA ASN A 215 -9.66 -6.38 16.73
C ASN A 215 -8.56 -5.98 17.71
N THR A 216 -8.20 -4.72 17.67
CA THR A 216 -7.12 -4.13 18.43
C THR A 216 -7.62 -3.40 19.68
N SER A 217 -6.72 -3.22 20.64
CA SER A 217 -7.02 -2.58 21.91
C SER A 217 -6.83 -1.07 21.82
N ALA A 218 -7.94 -0.34 21.79
CA ALA A 218 -7.96 1.12 21.89
C ALA A 218 -7.21 1.64 23.13
N ALA A 219 -7.36 0.95 24.27
CA ALA A 219 -6.71 1.33 25.52
C ALA A 219 -5.18 1.19 25.42
N GLN A 220 -4.68 0.09 24.83
CA GLN A 220 -3.24 -0.10 24.63
C GLN A 220 -2.69 0.97 23.68
N LEU A 221 -3.35 1.15 22.53
CA LEU A 221 -2.86 2.05 21.50
C LEU A 221 -2.84 3.52 21.93
N THR A 222 -3.83 3.97 22.70
CA THR A 222 -3.84 5.33 23.24
C THR A 222 -2.80 5.53 24.33
N ALA A 223 -2.56 4.54 25.19
CA ALA A 223 -1.46 4.57 26.16
C ALA A 223 -0.09 4.62 25.46
N ASP A 224 0.12 3.79 24.45
CA ASP A 224 1.34 3.79 23.64
C ASP A 224 1.49 5.07 22.83
N THR A 225 0.41 5.65 22.31
CA THR A 225 0.50 6.97 21.66
C THR A 225 0.95 8.04 22.64
N ALA A 226 0.39 8.09 23.85
CA ALA A 226 0.78 9.05 24.88
C ALA A 226 2.25 8.90 25.30
N ASN A 227 2.70 7.66 25.50
CA ASN A 227 4.09 7.34 25.85
C ASN A 227 5.05 7.73 24.71
N LEU A 228 4.67 7.45 23.46
CA LEU A 228 5.47 7.77 22.29
C LEU A 228 5.64 9.29 22.18
N LEU A 229 4.54 10.03 22.26
CA LEU A 229 4.53 11.49 22.20
C LEU A 229 5.33 12.14 23.34
N ALA A 230 5.33 11.56 24.55
CA ALA A 230 6.11 12.07 25.68
C ALA A 230 7.60 11.70 25.62
N TYR A 231 7.97 10.68 24.85
CA TYR A 231 9.35 10.19 24.75
C TYR A 231 10.29 11.27 24.18
N GLY A 232 11.57 11.18 24.52
CA GLY A 232 12.58 12.13 24.02
C GLY A 232 12.32 13.58 24.43
N GLY A 233 11.59 13.82 25.53
CA GLY A 233 11.23 15.16 25.98
C GLY A 233 10.08 15.81 25.21
N GLY A 234 9.22 15.01 24.57
CA GLY A 234 8.10 15.53 23.79
C GLY A 234 8.38 15.78 22.32
N ASN A 235 9.49 15.24 21.79
CA ASN A 235 10.00 15.57 20.46
C ASN A 235 9.98 14.38 19.48
N THR A 236 9.02 13.47 19.64
CA THR A 236 8.80 12.37 18.69
C THR A 236 7.81 12.80 17.62
N SER A 237 8.03 12.29 16.41
CA SER A 237 7.06 12.31 15.33
C SER A 237 6.51 10.90 15.13
N LEU A 238 5.24 10.79 14.77
CA LEU A 238 4.67 9.53 14.34
C LEU A 238 3.67 9.70 13.20
N SER A 239 3.54 8.66 12.38
CA SER A 239 2.51 8.56 11.34
C SER A 239 1.69 7.30 11.61
N PHE A 240 0.37 7.46 11.77
CA PHE A 240 -0.53 6.36 12.09
C PHE A 240 -0.85 5.52 10.85
N TYR A 241 -0.49 4.23 10.89
CA TYR A 241 -0.81 3.26 9.85
C TYR A 241 -1.89 2.29 10.36
N MET A 242 -3.18 2.44 10.07
CA MET A 242 -3.84 3.48 9.29
C MET A 242 -4.67 4.38 10.19
N VAL A 243 -4.71 5.69 9.93
CA VAL A 243 -5.72 6.57 10.53
C VAL A 243 -7.11 6.35 9.92
N HIS A 244 -7.14 6.10 8.61
CA HIS A 244 -8.30 5.70 7.82
C HIS A 244 -7.77 4.80 6.70
N GLY A 245 -8.19 3.53 6.67
CA GLY A 245 -7.73 2.61 5.62
C GLY A 245 -8.65 2.59 4.39
N GLY A 246 -9.97 2.59 4.57
CA GLY A 246 -10.93 2.65 3.46
C GLY A 246 -11.19 1.27 2.83
N THR A 247 -11.14 1.19 1.50
CA THR A 247 -11.57 0.01 0.74
C THR A 247 -10.62 -0.28 -0.43
N ASN A 248 -10.25 -1.54 -0.59
CA ASN A 248 -9.61 -2.05 -1.80
C ASN A 248 -10.68 -2.30 -2.88
N PHE A 249 -11.00 -1.28 -3.67
CA PHE A 249 -12.01 -1.41 -4.72
C PHE A 249 -11.56 -2.32 -5.88
N GLY A 250 -12.54 -2.94 -6.55
CA GLY A 250 -12.29 -3.75 -7.75
C GLY A 250 -11.40 -4.97 -7.46
N PHE A 251 -10.22 -5.01 -8.09
CA PHE A 251 -9.22 -6.07 -7.98
C PHE A 251 -7.91 -5.58 -7.34
N ALA A 252 -7.99 -4.52 -6.53
CA ALA A 252 -6.81 -3.83 -6.04
C ALA A 252 -6.23 -4.40 -4.74
N GLN A 253 -6.88 -5.39 -4.13
CA GLN A 253 -6.37 -6.03 -2.92
C GLN A 253 -5.08 -6.81 -3.21
N GLY A 254 -4.10 -6.68 -2.33
CA GLY A 254 -2.90 -7.51 -2.33
C GLY A 254 -3.12 -8.87 -1.66
N ALA A 255 -2.01 -9.52 -1.34
CA ALA A 255 -1.98 -10.77 -0.62
C ALA A 255 -0.66 -10.94 0.13
N ASN A 256 -0.66 -11.84 1.12
CA ASN A 256 0.54 -12.34 1.76
C ASN A 256 0.83 -13.79 1.36
N ILE A 257 2.08 -14.20 1.60
CA ILE A 257 2.51 -15.60 1.50
C ILE A 257 3.12 -15.99 2.85
N ASP A 258 2.52 -16.97 3.51
CA ASP A 258 3.08 -17.64 4.69
C ASP A 258 3.48 -19.06 4.33
N GLY A 259 4.79 -19.27 4.14
CA GLY A 259 5.34 -20.51 3.60
C GLY A 259 4.78 -20.82 2.19
N ASN A 260 3.88 -21.80 2.10
CA ASN A 260 3.20 -22.18 0.86
C ASN A 260 1.73 -21.72 0.81
N SER A 261 1.27 -20.97 1.82
CA SER A 261 -0.10 -20.51 1.90
C SER A 261 -0.23 -19.11 1.31
N TYR A 262 -0.95 -18.99 0.20
CA TYR A 262 -1.38 -17.71 -0.35
C TYR A 262 -2.58 -17.18 0.43
N GLN A 263 -2.49 -15.94 0.90
CA GLN A 263 -3.47 -15.32 1.79
C GLN A 263 -3.96 -14.01 1.15
N PRO A 264 -5.05 -14.04 0.35
CA PRO A 264 -5.58 -12.83 -0.26
C PRO A 264 -6.21 -11.93 0.81
N HIS A 265 -5.87 -10.64 0.78
CA HIS A 265 -6.53 -9.66 1.64
C HIS A 265 -8.01 -9.56 1.28
N ILE A 266 -8.85 -9.22 2.26
CA ILE A 266 -10.25 -8.90 2.01
C ILE A 266 -10.38 -7.56 1.29
N THR A 267 -11.56 -7.30 0.71
CA THR A 267 -11.88 -6.02 0.05
C THR A 267 -11.88 -4.84 1.03
N SER A 268 -12.40 -5.05 2.23
CA SER A 268 -12.40 -4.01 3.26
C SER A 268 -10.97 -3.74 3.71
N TYR A 269 -10.54 -2.48 3.62
CA TYR A 269 -9.29 -2.02 4.24
C TYR A 269 -9.59 -1.17 5.48
N ASP A 270 -10.67 -1.52 6.19
CA ASP A 270 -11.07 -0.84 7.43
C ASP A 270 -9.93 -0.81 8.47
N TYR A 271 -9.10 -1.84 8.47
CA TYR A 271 -7.87 -1.96 9.26
C TYR A 271 -8.11 -1.99 10.79
N ASP A 272 -9.35 -1.94 11.29
CA ASP A 272 -9.65 -1.55 12.67
C ASP A 272 -9.10 -0.15 13.04
N SER A 273 -8.97 0.71 12.04
CA SER A 273 -8.45 2.08 12.15
C SER A 273 -9.36 3.00 12.97
N PRO A 274 -8.87 4.15 13.47
CA PRO A 274 -9.67 5.08 14.26
C PRO A 274 -10.80 5.76 13.46
N ILE A 275 -10.72 5.75 12.12
CA ILE A 275 -11.79 6.18 11.21
C ILE A 275 -12.20 4.98 10.36
N SER A 276 -13.45 4.53 10.47
CA SER A 276 -13.93 3.33 9.78
C SER A 276 -13.80 3.42 8.25
N GLU A 277 -13.94 2.28 7.57
CA GLU A 277 -14.08 2.19 6.11
C GLU A 277 -15.11 3.18 5.54
N ALA A 278 -16.22 3.40 6.26
CA ALA A 278 -17.27 4.35 5.86
C ALA A 278 -17.05 5.80 6.36
N GLY A 279 -15.89 6.12 6.92
CA GLY A 279 -15.55 7.48 7.39
C GLY A 279 -16.10 7.85 8.77
N THR A 280 -16.60 6.89 9.57
CA THR A 280 -17.23 7.17 10.88
C THR A 280 -16.23 7.07 12.03
N THR A 281 -16.38 7.89 13.07
CA THR A 281 -15.46 7.98 14.22
C THR A 281 -16.07 7.63 15.59
N ALA A 282 -17.31 7.14 15.66
CA ALA A 282 -18.05 6.94 16.93
C ALA A 282 -17.29 6.09 17.97
N SER A 283 -17.17 6.52 19.23
CA SER A 283 -16.36 5.88 20.31
C SER A 283 -16.82 4.48 20.72
N ARG A 284 -15.88 3.55 21.00
CA ARG A 284 -16.14 2.25 21.67
C ARG A 284 -16.42 2.45 23.16
N ALA A 285 -17.61 2.92 23.52
CA ALA A 285 -18.12 2.74 24.88
C ALA A 285 -18.48 1.25 25.13
N SER A 286 -18.51 0.80 26.39
CA SER A 286 -18.86 -0.59 26.77
C SER A 286 -20.27 -1.04 26.38
N THR A 287 -21.11 -0.11 25.94
CA THR A 287 -22.46 -0.33 25.41
C THR A 287 -22.58 -0.03 23.91
N ALA A 288 -21.46 0.33 23.26
CA ALA A 288 -21.45 0.77 21.89
C ALA A 288 -21.51 -0.45 20.93
N PRO A 289 -22.20 -0.34 19.77
CA PRO A 289 -22.32 -1.44 18.83
C PRO A 289 -20.93 -1.89 18.33
N ALA A 290 -20.84 -3.13 17.85
CA ALA A 290 -19.60 -3.82 17.47
C ALA A 290 -18.73 -3.12 16.41
N ASN A 291 -19.23 -2.03 15.82
CA ASN A 291 -18.59 -1.19 14.81
C ASN A 291 -18.11 0.18 15.33
N SER A 292 -18.11 0.38 16.65
CA SER A 292 -17.58 1.60 17.24
C SER A 292 -16.06 1.66 17.08
N ARG A 293 -15.53 2.85 16.82
CA ARG A 293 -14.12 3.20 16.57
C ARG A 293 -13.53 3.93 17.77
N TRP A 294 -12.21 4.05 17.80
CA TRP A 294 -11.50 4.66 18.93
C TRP A 294 -10.83 6.00 18.56
N GLY A 295 -11.33 6.64 17.50
CA GLY A 295 -10.83 7.94 17.03
C GLY A 295 -11.01 9.08 18.04
N TRP A 296 -12.03 9.04 18.90
CA TRP A 296 -12.22 10.07 19.94
C TRP A 296 -11.20 9.93 21.08
N GLU A 297 -10.86 8.71 21.45
CA GLU A 297 -9.88 8.37 22.47
C GLU A 297 -8.46 8.77 22.00
N LEU A 298 -8.17 8.54 20.71
CA LEU A 298 -6.93 9.01 20.11
C LEU A 298 -6.87 10.53 20.03
N ARG A 299 -7.96 11.18 19.58
CA ARG A 299 -8.08 12.64 19.55
C ARG A 299 -7.84 13.25 20.94
N ALA A 300 -8.47 12.72 21.99
CA ALA A 300 -8.29 13.20 23.36
C ALA A 300 -6.86 13.00 23.87
N THR A 301 -6.16 11.97 23.38
CA THR A 301 -4.74 11.75 23.71
C THR A 301 -3.85 12.80 23.06
N ILE A 302 -4.08 13.09 21.78
CA ILE A 302 -3.35 14.14 21.04
C ILE A 302 -3.64 15.52 21.63
N GLU A 303 -4.90 15.84 21.90
CA GLU A 303 -5.34 17.11 22.50
C GLU A 303 -4.65 17.37 23.84
N ARG A 304 -4.58 16.36 24.72
CA ARG A 304 -3.86 16.46 26.01
C ARG A 304 -2.37 16.71 25.84
N HIS A 305 -1.74 16.10 24.83
CA HIS A 305 -0.32 16.30 24.57
C HIS A 305 -0.03 17.70 24.02
N LEU A 306 -0.83 18.16 23.06
CA LEU A 306 -0.65 19.47 22.42
C LEU A 306 -1.07 20.64 23.34
N GLY A 307 -2.01 20.41 24.25
CA GLY A 307 -2.53 21.46 25.15
C GLY A 307 -3.32 22.55 24.44
N VAL A 308 -3.85 22.26 23.25
CA VAL A 308 -4.64 23.19 22.42
C VAL A 308 -6.00 22.59 22.09
N GLU A 309 -7.00 23.44 21.91
CA GLU A 309 -8.31 23.01 21.42
C GLU A 309 -8.19 22.54 19.97
N LEU A 310 -8.68 21.34 19.69
CA LEU A 310 -8.61 20.76 18.35
C LEU A 310 -9.82 21.16 17.49
N PRO A 311 -9.68 21.24 16.14
CA PRO A 311 -10.79 21.60 15.24
C PRO A 311 -12.01 20.69 15.38
N GLN A 312 -13.21 21.24 15.19
CA GLN A 312 -14.45 20.46 15.25
C GLN A 312 -14.42 19.28 14.25
N ALA A 313 -14.92 18.11 14.67
CA ALA A 313 -15.03 16.98 13.76
C ALA A 313 -16.14 17.22 12.72
N PRO A 314 -15.95 16.78 11.46
CA PRO A 314 -17.00 16.84 10.45
C PRO A 314 -18.17 15.92 10.83
N ALA A 315 -19.34 16.19 10.25
CA ALA A 315 -20.49 15.31 10.40
C ALA A 315 -20.21 13.93 9.74
N PRO A 316 -20.68 12.83 10.32
CA PRO A 316 -20.50 11.51 9.71
C PRO A 316 -21.24 11.42 8.37
N PRO A 317 -20.73 10.65 7.39
CA PRO A 317 -21.44 10.41 6.15
C PRO A 317 -22.83 9.76 6.38
N PRO A 318 -23.84 10.10 5.56
CA PRO A 318 -25.17 9.51 5.70
C PRO A 318 -25.16 8.03 5.30
N ILE A 319 -25.82 7.19 6.10
CA ILE A 319 -25.99 5.75 5.83
C ILE A 319 -27.46 5.49 5.48
N VAL A 320 -27.70 4.84 4.34
CA VAL A 320 -29.04 4.57 3.82
C VAL A 320 -29.23 3.06 3.58
N GLY A 321 -30.33 2.51 4.09
CA GLY A 321 -30.75 1.15 3.80
C GLY A 321 -31.63 1.10 2.55
N TYR A 322 -31.07 0.66 1.42
CA TYR A 322 -31.79 0.60 0.13
C TYR A 322 -32.81 -0.56 0.00
N GLY A 323 -32.86 -1.46 0.98
CA GLY A 323 -33.77 -2.61 0.95
C GLY A 323 -33.31 -3.73 0.02
N LYS A 324 -34.25 -4.58 -0.42
CA LYS A 324 -33.95 -5.76 -1.24
C LYS A 324 -34.02 -5.41 -2.73
N VAL A 325 -33.00 -5.80 -3.50
CA VAL A 325 -32.98 -5.67 -4.96
C VAL A 325 -33.16 -7.06 -5.59
N PRO A 326 -34.28 -7.35 -6.27
CA PRO A 326 -34.47 -8.64 -6.93
C PRO A 326 -33.60 -8.75 -8.20
N MET A 327 -32.81 -9.82 -8.29
CA MET A 327 -32.03 -10.14 -9.50
C MET A 327 -32.95 -10.89 -10.50
N THR A 328 -33.46 -10.19 -11.50
CA THR A 328 -34.45 -10.72 -12.46
C THR A 328 -33.84 -11.25 -13.76
N SER A 329 -32.52 -11.18 -13.91
CA SER A 329 -31.81 -11.62 -15.11
C SER A 329 -30.48 -12.26 -14.74
N SER A 330 -30.09 -13.29 -15.50
CA SER A 330 -28.81 -13.98 -15.34
C SER A 330 -28.34 -14.51 -16.69
N ILE A 331 -27.02 -14.65 -16.84
CA ILE A 331 -26.37 -15.28 -17.97
C ILE A 331 -25.19 -16.10 -17.44
N SER A 332 -24.90 -17.25 -18.04
CA SER A 332 -23.70 -18.01 -17.68
C SER A 332 -22.46 -17.33 -18.25
N LEU A 333 -21.34 -17.39 -17.53
CA LEU A 333 -20.05 -16.86 -18.02
C LEU A 333 -19.68 -17.49 -19.38
N PHE A 334 -20.01 -18.77 -19.58
CA PHE A 334 -19.70 -19.50 -20.81
C PHE A 334 -20.53 -19.04 -22.02
N ASP A 335 -21.80 -18.68 -21.81
CA ASP A 335 -22.66 -18.14 -22.88
C ASP A 335 -22.33 -16.67 -23.17
N ALA A 336 -21.79 -15.95 -22.17
CA ALA A 336 -21.32 -14.58 -22.32
C ALA A 336 -19.94 -14.44 -22.98
N LEU A 337 -19.19 -15.54 -23.18
CA LEU A 337 -17.80 -15.48 -23.72
C LEU A 337 -17.70 -14.75 -25.06
N GLY A 338 -18.69 -14.90 -25.94
CA GLY A 338 -18.69 -14.19 -27.23
C GLY A 338 -18.72 -12.66 -27.10
N ALA A 339 -19.28 -12.15 -26.00
CA ALA A 339 -19.29 -10.72 -25.70
C ALA A 339 -18.08 -10.29 -24.85
N LEU A 340 -17.66 -11.11 -23.89
CA LEU A 340 -16.58 -10.77 -22.95
C LEU A 340 -15.18 -10.99 -23.53
N ALA A 341 -15.01 -12.00 -24.39
CA ALA A 341 -13.74 -12.40 -24.99
C ALA A 341 -13.97 -12.87 -26.44
N PRO A 342 -14.32 -11.94 -27.36
CA PRO A 342 -14.74 -12.29 -28.71
C PRO A 342 -13.66 -12.97 -29.56
N THR A 343 -12.37 -12.76 -29.22
CA THR A 343 -11.24 -13.29 -29.97
C THR A 343 -10.42 -14.24 -29.08
N PRO A 344 -10.65 -15.57 -29.13
CA PRO A 344 -9.85 -16.52 -28.36
C PRO A 344 -8.43 -16.63 -28.92
N VAL A 345 -7.44 -16.53 -28.04
CA VAL A 345 -6.03 -16.75 -28.42
C VAL A 345 -5.75 -18.25 -28.52
N ARG A 346 -5.02 -18.66 -29.57
CA ARG A 346 -4.57 -20.04 -29.79
C ARG A 346 -3.08 -20.13 -29.52
N GLY A 347 -2.66 -21.07 -28.68
CA GLY A 347 -1.26 -21.24 -28.33
C GLY A 347 -1.07 -22.07 -27.06
N SER A 348 0.11 -21.95 -26.46
CA SER A 348 0.46 -22.58 -25.20
C SER A 348 -0.23 -21.90 -24.02
N ALA A 349 -0.50 -22.62 -22.94
CA ALA A 349 -0.95 -21.98 -21.70
C ALA A 349 0.19 -21.10 -21.12
N LEU A 350 0.03 -19.78 -21.18
CA LEU A 350 0.91 -18.78 -20.57
C LEU A 350 0.16 -18.07 -19.43
N THR A 351 0.85 -17.26 -18.62
CA THR A 351 0.21 -16.47 -17.56
C THR A 351 -0.66 -15.36 -18.16
N MET A 352 -1.54 -14.76 -17.34
CA MET A 352 -2.47 -13.73 -17.82
C MET A 352 -1.73 -12.48 -18.33
N GLU A 353 -0.60 -12.14 -17.72
CA GLU A 353 0.22 -10.99 -18.10
C GLU A 353 0.83 -11.19 -19.49
N ASP A 354 1.23 -12.43 -19.83
CA ASP A 354 1.71 -12.73 -21.18
C ASP A 354 0.58 -12.76 -22.23
N TYR A 355 -0.68 -12.69 -21.79
CA TYR A 355 -1.87 -12.43 -22.62
C TYR A 355 -2.37 -10.99 -22.57
N ASP A 356 -1.56 -10.08 -22.01
CA ASP A 356 -1.88 -8.67 -21.86
C ASP A 356 -3.15 -8.44 -21.01
N GLN A 357 -3.40 -9.33 -20.05
CA GLN A 357 -4.51 -9.27 -19.11
C GLN A 357 -3.99 -8.97 -17.71
N ARG A 358 -4.45 -7.84 -17.15
CA ARG A 358 -4.08 -7.35 -15.81
C ARG A 358 -4.74 -8.12 -14.67
N TRP A 359 -6.05 -8.31 -14.74
CA TRP A 359 -6.89 -8.78 -13.64
C TRP A 359 -8.02 -9.70 -14.10
N GLY A 360 -8.74 -10.28 -13.13
CA GLY A 360 -9.99 -10.99 -13.34
C GLY A 360 -9.79 -12.48 -13.58
N LEU A 361 -10.56 -13.03 -14.52
CA LEU A 361 -10.59 -14.47 -14.80
C LEU A 361 -10.00 -14.74 -16.19
N ILE A 362 -9.25 -15.83 -16.31
CA ILE A 362 -8.76 -16.35 -17.60
C ILE A 362 -9.29 -17.78 -17.80
N LEU A 363 -9.76 -18.07 -19.02
CA LEU A 363 -10.26 -19.39 -19.40
C LEU A 363 -9.28 -20.09 -20.35
N TYR A 364 -8.66 -21.16 -19.87
CA TYR A 364 -7.92 -22.09 -20.73
C TYR A 364 -8.84 -23.19 -21.24
N ARG A 365 -8.83 -23.43 -22.56
CA ARG A 365 -9.63 -24.47 -23.19
C ARG A 365 -8.76 -25.34 -24.09
N HIS A 366 -8.86 -26.65 -23.91
CA HIS A 366 -8.22 -27.64 -24.77
C HIS A 366 -9.26 -28.66 -25.25
N LEU A 367 -9.06 -29.17 -26.46
CA LEU A 367 -9.91 -30.19 -27.07
C LEU A 367 -9.14 -31.52 -27.01
N LEU A 368 -9.63 -32.45 -26.19
CA LEU A 368 -9.01 -33.76 -25.99
C LEU A 368 -9.70 -34.78 -26.90
N ASP A 369 -8.93 -35.60 -27.61
CA ASP A 369 -9.49 -36.77 -28.28
C ASP A 369 -9.91 -37.79 -27.22
N SER A 370 -11.14 -38.29 -27.31
CA SER A 370 -11.63 -39.33 -26.41
C SER A 370 -10.78 -40.60 -26.44
N ASN A 371 -10.08 -40.88 -27.55
CA ASN A 371 -9.19 -42.04 -27.68
C ASN A 371 -7.90 -41.89 -26.86
N ASP A 372 -7.51 -40.65 -26.54
CA ASP A 372 -6.35 -40.36 -25.67
C ASP A 372 -6.68 -40.51 -24.19
N LEU A 373 -7.99 -40.54 -23.85
CA LEU A 373 -8.47 -40.66 -22.48
C LEU A 373 -8.70 -42.12 -22.11
N ARG A 374 -7.91 -42.62 -21.16
CA ARG A 374 -8.16 -43.91 -20.51
C ARG A 374 -9.07 -43.73 -19.29
N ASN A 375 -9.77 -44.78 -18.89
CA ASN A 375 -10.49 -44.79 -17.62
C ASN A 375 -9.53 -44.41 -16.47
N ALA A 376 -9.98 -43.53 -15.58
CA ALA A 376 -9.20 -42.97 -14.46
C ALA A 376 -7.98 -42.12 -14.88
N SER A 377 -8.02 -41.46 -16.05
CA SER A 377 -7.00 -40.45 -16.40
C SER A 377 -7.00 -39.28 -15.40
N THR A 378 -5.81 -38.82 -15.03
CA THR A 378 -5.61 -37.68 -14.12
C THR A 378 -5.20 -36.45 -14.90
N LEU A 379 -5.89 -35.32 -14.68
CA LEU A 379 -5.43 -34.03 -15.17
C LEU A 379 -4.32 -33.51 -14.26
N ASN A 380 -3.12 -33.35 -14.80
CA ASN A 380 -2.00 -32.70 -14.12
C ASN A 380 -1.81 -31.29 -14.70
N LEU A 381 -2.04 -30.26 -13.88
CA LEU A 381 -1.85 -28.85 -14.27
C LEU A 381 -0.37 -28.41 -14.23
N GLY A 382 0.53 -29.29 -13.77
CA GLY A 382 1.94 -28.97 -13.53
C GLY A 382 2.10 -28.20 -12.23
N ALA A 383 2.04 -26.88 -12.31
CA ALA A 383 2.05 -26.00 -11.14
C ALA A 383 0.65 -25.84 -10.54
N ALA A 384 0.57 -25.42 -9.27
CA ALA A 384 -0.69 -25.02 -8.67
C ALA A 384 -1.29 -23.83 -9.45
N PRO A 385 -2.62 -23.74 -9.60
CA PRO A 385 -3.25 -22.57 -10.19
C PRO A 385 -2.97 -21.35 -9.32
N HIS A 386 -2.63 -20.24 -9.96
CA HIS A 386 -2.53 -18.93 -9.30
C HIS A 386 -3.83 -18.16 -9.59
N ASP A 387 -4.82 -18.12 -8.69
CA ASP A 387 -4.81 -18.67 -7.30
C ASP A 387 -5.95 -19.65 -7.02
N TYR A 388 -7.03 -19.59 -7.81
CA TYR A 388 -8.19 -20.47 -7.68
C TYR A 388 -8.67 -20.92 -9.06
N ALA A 389 -8.93 -22.22 -9.22
CA ALA A 389 -9.38 -22.77 -10.49
C ALA A 389 -10.61 -23.68 -10.33
N THR A 390 -11.55 -23.54 -11.25
CA THR A 390 -12.63 -24.51 -11.47
C THR A 390 -12.35 -25.29 -12.74
N VAL A 391 -12.31 -26.62 -12.64
CA VAL A 391 -12.09 -27.50 -13.79
C VAL A 391 -13.41 -28.18 -14.14
N GLY A 392 -13.80 -28.11 -15.41
CA GLY A 392 -15.00 -28.74 -15.92
C GLY A 392 -14.79 -29.34 -17.31
N ARG A 393 -15.56 -30.38 -17.62
CA ARG A 393 -15.71 -30.92 -18.97
C ARG A 393 -17.01 -30.38 -19.55
N ARG A 394 -16.97 -29.87 -20.78
CA ARG A 394 -18.17 -29.53 -21.55
C ARG A 394 -18.39 -30.55 -22.65
#